data_AF-A0A6N2B2P3-F1
#
_entry.id   AF-A0A6N2B2P3-F1
#
_cell.length_a   1.000
_cell.length_b   1.000
_cell.length_c   1.000
_cell.angle_alpha   90.00
_cell.angle_beta   90.00
_cell.angle_gamma   90.00
#
_symmetry.space_group_name_H-M   'P 1'
#
loop_
_entity.id
_entity.type
_entity.pdbx_description
1 polymer ?
#
loop_
_entity_poly.entity_id
_entity_poly.type
_entity_poly.pdbx_seq_one_letter_code
_entity_poly.pdbx_strand_id
1 'polypeptide(L)'
;MQGLDLPDILVEVEKRGSSFAKLLTIPEQDDWVYSDGKSTSCIAFVLEMYKEAGLFGPLASSIQVTEFTIKDAYSLKFFENNTNRLPMWCNADDTVKLPFCQILGKYRMELPGYNTMDVYAHMNEKCPSMPPKYYRPQSC
;
A
#
# COMPACT_ATOMS: atom_id res chain seq x y z
N MET A 1 -18.28 -18.92 2.54
CA MET A 1 -19.41 -18.22 3.18
C MET A 1 -20.05 -17.41 2.08
N GLN A 2 -21.30 -17.66 1.71
CA GLN A 2 -21.99 -16.89 0.68
C GLN A 2 -23.30 -16.36 1.27
N GLY A 3 -23.62 -15.10 1.00
CA GLY A 3 -24.87 -14.48 1.44
C GLY A 3 -24.96 -14.17 2.93
N LEU A 4 -23.84 -14.11 3.66
CA LEU A 4 -23.81 -13.64 5.05
C LEU A 4 -23.58 -12.12 5.06
N ASP A 5 -24.33 -11.40 5.88
CA ASP A 5 -24.03 -10.00 6.18
C ASP A 5 -22.96 -9.88 7.29
N LEU A 6 -22.58 -8.66 7.66
CA LEU A 6 -21.54 -8.45 8.68
C LEU A 6 -21.92 -9.06 10.04
N PRO A 7 -23.13 -8.85 10.61
CA PRO A 7 -23.58 -9.56 11.81
C PRO A 7 -23.47 -11.08 11.72
N ASP A 8 -23.90 -11.68 10.60
CA ASP A 8 -23.82 -13.12 10.38
C ASP A 8 -22.37 -13.61 10.34
N ILE A 9 -21.47 -12.84 9.72
CA ILE A 9 -20.02 -13.13 9.69
C ILE A 9 -19.45 -13.13 11.12
N LEU A 10 -19.84 -12.18 11.97
CA LEU A 10 -19.35 -12.13 13.36
C LEU A 10 -19.74 -13.40 14.13
N VAL A 11 -21.00 -13.82 14.03
CA VAL A 11 -21.51 -15.04 14.66
C VAL A 11 -20.82 -16.28 14.12
N GLU A 12 -20.61 -16.36 12.80
CA GLU A 12 -19.99 -17.51 12.15
C GLU A 12 -18.50 -17.64 12.50
N VAL A 13 -17.78 -16.53 12.63
CA VAL A 13 -16.38 -16.51 13.07
C VAL A 13 -16.25 -17.06 14.49
N GLU A 14 -17.15 -16.67 15.38
CA GLU A 14 -17.19 -17.17 16.76
C GLU A 14 -17.53 -18.67 16.81
N LYS A 15 -18.53 -19.13 16.03
CA LYS A 15 -18.87 -20.56 15.89
C LYS A 15 -17.69 -21.42 15.44
N ARG A 16 -16.79 -20.85 14.64
CA ARG A 16 -15.56 -21.52 14.15
C ARG A 16 -14.39 -21.42 15.13
N GLY A 17 -14.60 -20.89 16.34
CA GLY A 17 -13.56 -20.77 17.37
C GLY A 17 -12.50 -19.72 17.05
N SER A 18 -12.83 -18.70 16.24
CA SER A 18 -11.95 -17.57 15.93
C SER A 18 -12.55 -16.25 16.44
N SER A 19 -11.82 -15.15 16.29
CA SER A 19 -12.29 -13.80 16.61
C SER A 19 -12.34 -12.93 15.36
N PHE A 20 -13.22 -11.92 15.38
CA PHE A 20 -13.30 -10.96 14.28
C PHE A 20 -11.97 -10.22 14.07
N ALA A 21 -11.28 -9.87 15.17
CA ALA A 21 -9.94 -9.29 15.10
C ALA A 21 -8.96 -10.19 14.35
N LYS A 22 -9.01 -11.51 14.57
CA LYS A 22 -8.17 -12.47 13.85
C LYS A 22 -8.58 -12.61 12.38
N LEU A 23 -9.88 -12.54 12.07
CA LEU A 23 -10.36 -12.51 10.69
C LEU A 23 -9.75 -11.32 9.92
N LEU A 24 -9.74 -10.13 10.52
CA LEU A 24 -9.18 -8.91 9.92
C LEU A 24 -7.65 -8.95 9.75
N THR A 25 -6.95 -9.94 10.31
CA THR A 25 -5.50 -10.12 10.10
C THR A 25 -5.14 -11.02 8.94
N ILE A 26 -6.14 -11.57 8.22
CA ILE A 26 -5.90 -12.38 7.04
C ILE A 26 -5.55 -11.42 5.88
N PRO A 27 -4.37 -11.54 5.25
CA PRO A 27 -4.02 -10.67 4.13
C PRO A 27 -4.96 -10.89 2.95
N GLU A 28 -5.47 -9.78 2.44
CA GLU A 28 -6.19 -9.71 1.18
C GLU A 28 -5.29 -10.21 0.05
N GLN A 29 -5.83 -10.99 -0.89
CA GLN A 29 -5.06 -11.46 -2.04
C GLN A 29 -5.47 -10.72 -3.30
N ASP A 30 -4.49 -10.28 -4.10
CA ASP A 30 -4.69 -9.53 -5.34
C ASP A 30 -5.59 -10.26 -6.37
N ASP A 31 -5.65 -11.60 -6.29
CA ASP A 31 -6.40 -12.44 -7.22
C ASP A 31 -7.81 -12.82 -6.74
N TRP A 32 -8.21 -12.40 -5.54
CA TRP A 32 -9.55 -12.65 -5.03
C TRP A 32 -10.62 -11.95 -5.87
N VAL A 33 -11.72 -12.67 -6.10
CA VAL A 33 -12.89 -12.18 -6.84
C VAL A 33 -14.11 -12.39 -5.97
N TYR A 34 -14.83 -11.30 -5.69
CA TYR A 34 -16.03 -11.27 -4.86
C TYR A 34 -17.28 -11.50 -5.70
N SER A 35 -18.43 -11.68 -5.03
CA SER A 35 -19.72 -11.93 -5.69
C SER A 35 -20.15 -10.81 -6.64
N ASP A 36 -19.67 -9.60 -6.43
CA ASP A 36 -19.91 -8.40 -7.24
C ASP A 36 -18.71 -8.01 -8.13
N GLY A 37 -17.67 -8.85 -8.20
CA GLY A 37 -16.51 -8.67 -9.06
C GLY A 37 -15.21 -8.44 -8.29
N LYS A 38 -14.24 -7.80 -8.95
CA LYS A 38 -12.98 -7.42 -8.30
C LYS A 38 -13.19 -6.15 -7.49
N SER A 39 -12.59 -6.10 -6.30
CA SER A 39 -12.53 -4.92 -5.46
C SER A 39 -11.08 -4.51 -5.29
N THR A 40 -10.76 -3.24 -5.50
CA THR A 40 -9.39 -2.71 -5.35
C THR A 40 -9.44 -1.28 -4.82
N SER A 41 -8.53 -0.95 -3.92
CA SER A 41 -8.37 0.42 -3.43
C SER A 41 -7.63 1.27 -4.48
N CYS A 42 -7.69 2.60 -4.36
CA CYS A 42 -7.03 3.49 -5.32
C CYS A 42 -5.53 3.23 -5.45
N ILE A 43 -4.86 2.89 -4.34
CA ILE A 43 -3.42 2.64 -4.35
C ILE A 43 -3.08 1.21 -4.78
N ALA A 44 -3.89 0.23 -4.38
CA ALA A 44 -3.74 -1.15 -4.85
C ALA A 44 -3.83 -1.19 -6.38
N PHE A 45 -4.80 -0.51 -6.99
CA PHE A 45 -4.91 -0.39 -8.44
C PHE A 45 -3.64 0.17 -9.12
N VAL A 46 -3.04 1.22 -8.56
CA VAL A 46 -1.79 1.80 -9.09
C VAL A 46 -0.63 0.81 -8.97
N LEU A 47 -0.52 0.13 -7.84
CA LEU A 47 0.56 -0.83 -7.61
C LEU A 47 0.37 -2.14 -8.39
N GLU A 48 -0.86 -2.55 -8.69
CA GLU A 48 -1.16 -3.63 -9.63
C GLU A 48 -0.60 -3.29 -11.01
N MET A 49 -0.80 -2.05 -11.50
CA MET A 49 -0.18 -1.61 -12.75
C MET A 49 1.35 -1.63 -12.70
N TYR A 50 1.97 -1.26 -11.56
CA TYR A 50 3.42 -1.34 -11.40
C TYR A 50 3.93 -2.78 -11.39
N LYS A 51 3.16 -3.68 -10.79
CA LYS A 51 3.41 -5.13 -10.76
C LYS A 51 3.35 -5.72 -12.16
N GLU A 52 2.34 -5.39 -12.95
CA GLU A 52 2.23 -5.79 -14.37
C GLU A 52 3.32 -5.16 -15.24
N ALA A 53 3.75 -3.94 -14.95
CA ALA A 53 4.88 -3.28 -15.61
C ALA A 53 6.25 -3.86 -15.19
N GLY A 54 6.28 -4.82 -14.26
CA GLY A 54 7.49 -5.53 -13.85
C GLY A 54 8.35 -4.81 -12.80
N LEU A 55 7.85 -3.74 -12.16
CA LEU A 55 8.63 -2.97 -11.18
C LEU A 55 8.98 -3.78 -9.92
N PHE A 56 8.13 -4.74 -9.55
CA PHE A 56 8.38 -5.66 -8.42
C PHE A 56 9.33 -6.82 -8.79
N GLY A 57 9.69 -6.94 -10.09
CA GLY A 57 10.64 -7.93 -10.59
C GLY A 57 10.32 -9.37 -10.12
N PRO A 58 11.33 -10.14 -9.67
CA PRO A 58 11.13 -11.54 -9.27
C PRO A 58 10.28 -11.69 -7.99
N LEU A 59 10.04 -10.61 -7.24
CA LEU A 59 9.24 -10.64 -6.01
C LEU A 59 7.74 -10.46 -6.28
N ALA A 60 7.33 -10.15 -7.51
CA ALA A 60 5.93 -9.85 -7.85
C ALA A 60 4.93 -10.89 -7.31
N SER A 61 5.23 -12.19 -7.45
CA SER A 61 4.35 -13.27 -6.98
C SER A 61 4.28 -13.41 -5.45
N SER A 62 5.15 -12.73 -4.70
CA SER A 62 5.22 -12.76 -3.24
C SER A 62 4.71 -11.48 -2.57
N ILE A 63 4.14 -10.57 -3.36
CA ILE A 63 3.60 -9.29 -2.89
C ILE A 63 2.10 -9.28 -3.13
N GLN A 64 1.32 -8.96 -2.11
CA GLN A 64 -0.09 -8.60 -2.23
C GLN A 64 -0.21 -7.08 -2.14
N VAL A 65 -0.42 -6.41 -3.27
CA VAL A 65 -0.49 -4.93 -3.30
C VAL A 65 -1.79 -4.40 -2.71
N THR A 66 -2.80 -5.25 -2.55
CA THR A 66 -4.00 -5.00 -1.73
C THR A 66 -3.69 -4.65 -0.28
N GLU A 67 -2.57 -5.11 0.27
CA GLU A 67 -2.12 -4.81 1.64
C GLU A 67 -1.39 -3.46 1.79
N PHE A 68 -1.26 -2.69 0.72
CA PHE A 68 -0.48 -1.45 0.72
C PHE A 68 -1.37 -0.23 0.99
N THR A 69 -0.84 0.69 1.80
CA THR A 69 -1.38 2.04 1.95
C THR A 69 -0.68 3.05 1.05
N ILE A 70 -1.22 4.25 0.95
CA ILE A 70 -0.59 5.37 0.22
C ILE A 70 0.83 5.64 0.72
N LYS A 71 1.06 5.51 2.03
CA LYS A 71 2.39 5.67 2.64
C LYS A 71 3.39 4.67 2.11
N ASP A 72 2.97 3.41 2.01
CA ASP A 72 3.84 2.32 1.59
C ASP A 72 4.23 2.52 0.13
N ALA A 73 3.27 2.91 -0.72
CA ALA A 73 3.50 3.15 -2.14
C ALA A 73 4.54 4.25 -2.43
N TYR A 74 4.42 5.43 -1.81
CA TYR A 74 5.40 6.50 -2.06
C TYR A 74 6.76 6.19 -1.42
N SER A 75 6.80 5.29 -0.44
CA SER A 75 8.05 4.90 0.23
C SER A 75 8.86 3.90 -0.59
N LEU A 76 8.23 3.17 -1.52
CA LEU A 76 8.91 2.23 -2.41
C LEU A 76 10.01 2.92 -3.22
N LYS A 77 11.15 2.25 -3.32
CA LYS A 77 12.34 2.77 -3.99
C LYS A 77 12.27 2.61 -5.52
N PHE A 78 11.16 3.02 -6.11
CA PHE A 78 10.88 2.96 -7.54
C PHE A 78 11.10 4.29 -8.27
N PHE A 79 11.18 5.38 -7.52
CA PHE A 79 11.16 6.72 -8.08
C PHE A 79 12.57 7.24 -8.34
N GLU A 80 12.68 8.25 -9.21
CA GLU A 80 13.94 8.92 -9.47
C GLU A 80 14.47 9.57 -8.19
N ASN A 81 15.75 9.34 -7.88
CA ASN A 81 16.42 9.88 -6.70
C ASN A 81 17.48 10.93 -7.06
N ASN A 82 17.85 11.02 -8.33
CA ASN A 82 18.77 12.03 -8.84
C ASN A 82 18.00 13.29 -9.22
N THR A 83 18.08 14.29 -8.36
CA THR A 83 17.41 15.59 -8.55
C THR A 83 17.82 16.30 -9.84
N ASN A 84 19.00 16.01 -10.40
CA ASN A 84 19.44 16.58 -11.68
C ASN A 84 18.68 16.04 -12.89
N ARG A 85 17.94 14.92 -12.75
CA ARG A 85 17.07 14.36 -13.78
C ARG A 85 15.64 14.86 -13.69
N LEU A 86 15.31 15.63 -12.64
CA LEU A 86 14.00 16.23 -12.50
C LEU A 86 13.84 17.38 -13.52
N PRO A 87 12.62 17.61 -14.03
CA PRO A 87 12.37 18.73 -14.95
C PRO A 87 12.77 20.07 -14.35
N MET A 88 13.22 21.03 -15.18
CA MET A 88 13.66 22.36 -14.70
C MET A 88 12.59 23.15 -13.94
N TRP A 89 11.31 22.94 -14.25
CA TRP A 89 10.20 23.57 -13.53
C TRP A 89 10.01 23.01 -12.10
N CYS A 90 10.55 21.82 -11.83
CA CYS A 90 10.41 21.15 -10.56
C CYS A 90 11.11 21.94 -9.45
N ASN A 91 10.35 22.29 -8.41
CA ASN A 91 10.79 23.15 -7.31
C ASN A 91 11.24 24.57 -7.74
N ALA A 92 11.05 25.02 -8.99
CA ALA A 92 11.62 26.29 -9.48
C ALA A 92 11.16 27.50 -8.65
N ASP A 93 9.86 27.56 -8.36
CA ASP A 93 9.21 28.65 -7.62
C ASP A 93 9.00 28.33 -6.13
N ASP A 94 9.56 27.22 -5.64
CA ASP A 94 9.42 26.78 -4.24
C ASP A 94 10.68 27.14 -3.41
N THR A 95 10.45 27.71 -2.23
CA THR A 95 11.48 28.00 -1.22
C THR A 95 12.06 26.73 -0.60
N VAL A 96 11.35 25.61 -0.66
CA VAL A 96 11.81 24.30 -0.19
C VAL A 96 11.99 23.38 -1.39
N LYS A 97 13.19 22.80 -1.53
CA LYS A 97 13.49 21.84 -2.59
C LYS A 97 13.09 20.44 -2.11
N LEU A 98 12.03 19.89 -2.69
CA LEU A 98 11.57 18.53 -2.42
C LEU A 98 12.34 17.52 -3.29
N PRO A 99 12.50 16.27 -2.82
CA PRO A 99 13.15 15.20 -3.59
C PRO A 99 12.27 14.65 -4.74
N PHE A 100 11.09 15.23 -4.96
CA PHE A 100 10.12 14.87 -5.99
C PHE A 100 9.46 16.12 -6.56
N CYS A 101 8.74 15.97 -7.67
CA CYS A 101 7.99 17.04 -8.29
C CYS A 101 6.51 16.92 -7.96
N GLN A 102 5.97 17.90 -7.24
CA GLN A 102 4.53 18.03 -7.06
C GLN A 102 3.93 18.67 -8.32
N ILE A 103 3.24 17.85 -9.13
CA ILE A 103 2.67 18.30 -10.41
C ILE A 103 1.38 19.11 -10.20
N LEU A 104 0.60 18.76 -9.18
CA LEU A 104 -0.72 19.35 -8.91
C LEU A 104 -0.90 19.63 -7.41
N GLY A 105 -1.87 20.47 -7.08
CA GLY A 105 -2.26 20.79 -5.72
C GLY A 105 -1.71 22.12 -5.22
N LYS A 106 -2.50 22.80 -4.38
CA LYS A 106 -2.15 24.12 -3.82
C LYS A 106 -1.21 24.04 -2.62
N TYR A 107 -1.30 22.96 -1.86
CA TYR A 107 -0.56 22.77 -0.62
C TYR A 107 0.66 21.91 -0.88
N ARG A 108 1.80 22.28 -0.29
CA ARG A 108 3.02 21.48 -0.37
C ARG A 108 2.79 20.14 0.34
N MET A 109 3.00 19.04 -0.37
CA MET A 109 2.93 17.70 0.20
C MET A 109 4.24 17.34 0.87
N GLU A 110 4.15 16.81 2.08
CA GLU A 110 5.28 16.17 2.76
C GLU A 110 5.08 14.65 2.69
N LEU A 111 6.09 13.94 2.20
CA LEU A 111 6.07 12.48 2.06
C LEU A 111 7.21 11.86 2.88
N PRO A 112 7.04 11.70 4.20
CA PRO A 112 8.08 11.15 5.06
C PRO A 112 8.43 9.72 4.65
N GLY A 113 9.71 9.45 4.37
CA GLY A 113 10.18 8.15 3.87
C GLY A 113 10.04 7.95 2.36
N TYR A 114 9.83 9.03 1.60
CA TYR A 114 9.78 8.97 0.14
C TYR A 114 11.00 8.26 -0.47
N ASN A 115 10.72 7.25 -1.30
CA ASN A 115 11.71 6.56 -2.10
C ASN A 115 12.88 5.94 -1.29
N THR A 116 12.59 5.41 -0.10
CA THR A 116 13.62 4.85 0.80
C THR A 116 13.55 3.33 0.98
N MET A 117 12.43 2.68 0.61
CA MET A 117 12.13 1.31 0.98
C MET A 117 12.38 0.35 -0.20
N ASP A 118 13.34 -0.56 -0.04
CA ASP A 118 13.53 -1.67 -0.97
C ASP A 118 12.40 -2.71 -0.80
N VAL A 119 11.96 -3.31 -1.91
CA VAL A 119 10.94 -4.35 -1.90
C VAL A 119 11.51 -5.63 -1.29
N TYR A 120 10.70 -6.34 -0.51
CA TYR A 120 11.02 -7.68 0.02
C TYR A 120 9.76 -8.56 0.03
N ALA A 121 9.92 -9.88 0.09
CA ALA A 121 8.79 -10.83 0.03
C ALA A 121 7.82 -10.68 1.23
N HIS A 122 6.52 -10.81 0.98
CA HIS A 122 5.45 -10.70 1.98
C HIS A 122 5.39 -9.34 2.71
N MET A 123 5.76 -8.28 2.00
CA MET A 123 5.74 -6.91 2.50
C MET A 123 4.33 -6.48 2.92
N ASN A 124 4.22 -5.76 4.04
CA ASN A 124 2.99 -5.21 4.63
C ASN A 124 1.98 -6.23 5.20
N GLU A 125 2.06 -7.52 4.86
CA GLU A 125 1.07 -8.55 5.27
C GLU A 125 0.97 -8.79 6.80
N LYS A 126 1.95 -8.31 7.59
CA LYS A 126 2.04 -8.58 9.05
C LYS A 126 2.15 -7.31 9.88
N CYS A 127 1.81 -6.16 9.31
CA CYS A 127 2.13 -4.89 9.94
C CYS A 127 1.10 -4.40 10.93
N PRO A 128 1.55 -3.97 12.12
CA PRO A 128 0.64 -3.40 13.08
C PRO A 128 0.13 -2.06 12.56
N SER A 129 -1.18 -1.98 12.38
CA SER A 129 -1.90 -0.78 11.91
C SER A 129 -2.78 -0.17 13.00
N MET A 130 -2.66 -0.64 14.25
CA MET A 130 -3.52 -0.20 15.33
C MET A 130 -3.14 1.18 15.91
N PRO A 131 -4.13 2.03 16.21
CA PRO A 131 -3.92 3.25 16.98
C PRO A 131 -3.38 2.96 18.40
N PRO A 132 -2.73 3.95 19.05
CA PRO A 132 -2.47 5.30 18.55
C PRO A 132 -1.10 5.42 17.84
N LYS A 133 -0.26 4.40 17.90
CA LYS A 133 1.17 4.53 17.52
C LYS A 133 1.42 4.37 16.03
N TYR A 134 0.60 3.57 15.32
CA TYR A 134 0.78 3.28 13.89
C TYR A 134 2.24 3.01 13.50
N TYR A 135 2.96 2.33 14.39
CA TYR A 135 4.40 2.12 14.27
C TYR A 135 4.65 1.01 13.26
N ARG A 136 5.55 1.23 12.30
CA ARG A 136 5.98 0.22 11.34
C ARG A 136 7.33 -0.35 11.80
N PRO A 137 7.39 -1.59 12.31
CA PRO A 137 8.65 -2.25 12.66
C PRO A 137 9.53 -2.48 11.42
N GLN A 138 10.82 -2.71 11.65
CA GLN A 138 11.73 -3.11 10.58
C GLN A 138 11.34 -4.49 10.03
N SER A 139 11.39 -4.65 8.70
CA SER A 139 10.93 -5.84 7.98
C SER A 139 9.45 -6.16 8.18
N CYS A 140 8.72 -5.09 8.50
CA CYS A 140 7.32 -4.90 8.21
C CYS A 140 7.21 -3.77 7.19
#